data_AF-A0A2H0Y737-F1
#
_entry.id   AF-A0A2H0Y737-F1
#
_cell.length_a   1.000
_cell.length_b   1.000
_cell.length_c   1.000
_cell.angle_alpha   90.00
_cell.angle_beta   90.00
_cell.angle_gamma   90.00
#
_symmetry.space_group_name_H-M   'P 1'
#
loop_
_entity.id
_entity.type
_entity.pdbx_description
1 polymer ?
#
loop_
_entity_poly.entity_id
_entity_poly.type
_entity_poly.pdbx_seq_one_letter_code
_entity_poly.pdbx_strand_id
1 'polypeptide(L)' 'IETGRKITAGEYSGIKGFRNVYEKIEVAFRDDAQAAEILELVRYANVHNQKPLVDDELKFIAKNPEIARKLFTMTP' A
#
# COMPACT_ATOMS: atom_id res chain seq x y z
N ILE A 1 12.28 -19.15 -6.14
CA ILE A 1 12.10 -17.68 -6.11
C ILE A 1 10.67 -17.44 -5.64
N GLU A 2 10.49 -17.18 -4.35
CA GLU A 2 9.18 -16.77 -3.82
C GLU A 2 8.87 -15.38 -4.37
N THR A 3 7.98 -15.32 -5.35
CA THR A 3 7.45 -14.03 -5.81
C THR A 3 6.62 -13.46 -4.67
N GLY A 4 7.00 -12.28 -4.16
CA GLY A 4 6.46 -11.58 -2.99
C GLY A 4 4.99 -11.16 -3.04
N ARG A 5 4.13 -11.96 -3.67
CA ARG A 5 2.68 -11.78 -3.73
C ARG A 5 2.05 -12.40 -2.50
N LYS A 6 2.08 -11.71 -1.36
CA LYS A 6 1.16 -12.05 -0.27
C LYS A 6 1.00 -10.90 0.71
N ILE A 7 0.11 -9.97 0.35
CA ILE A 7 -0.64 -9.23 1.37
C ILE A 7 -2.12 -9.47 1.14
N THR A 8 -2.76 -10.15 2.08
CA THR A 8 -4.16 -10.56 1.99
C THR A 8 -5.09 -9.46 2.51
N ALA A 9 -6.31 -9.40 1.99
CA ALA A 9 -7.31 -8.38 2.31
C ALA A 9 -7.62 -8.23 3.83
N GLY A 10 -7.27 -9.22 4.65
CA GLY A 10 -7.44 -9.20 6.12
C GLY A 10 -6.33 -8.47 6.90
N GLU A 11 -5.13 -8.28 6.33
CA GLU A 11 -3.98 -7.68 7.06
C GLU A 11 -4.13 -6.16 7.26
N TYR A 12 -5.06 -5.53 6.54
CA TYR A 12 -5.32 -4.10 6.59
C TYR A 12 -6.64 -3.73 7.29
N SER A 13 -7.18 -4.62 8.15
CA SER A 13 -8.43 -4.40 8.87
C SER A 13 -8.48 -3.11 9.72
N GLY A 14 -7.34 -2.42 9.88
CA GLY A 14 -7.26 -1.02 10.28
C GLY A 14 -5.84 -0.47 10.12
N ILE A 15 -5.64 0.81 10.50
CA ILE A 15 -4.34 1.51 10.45
C ILE A 15 -3.25 0.73 11.22
N LYS A 16 -3.59 0.07 12.33
CA LYS A 16 -2.63 -0.72 13.11
C LYS A 16 -2.10 -1.95 12.35
N GLY A 17 -2.99 -2.67 11.66
CA GLY A 17 -2.59 -3.80 10.81
C GLY A 17 -1.75 -3.33 9.62
N PHE A 18 -2.16 -2.22 9.01
CA PHE A 18 -1.42 -1.55 7.94
C PHE A 18 0.00 -1.15 8.37
N ARG A 19 0.16 -0.56 9.56
CA ARG A 19 1.48 -0.25 10.14
C ARG A 19 2.34 -1.49 10.33
N ASN A 20 1.79 -2.57 10.88
CA ASN A 20 2.52 -3.82 11.09
C ASN A 20 3.02 -4.45 9.77
N VAL A 21 2.24 -4.34 8.70
CA VAL A 21 2.68 -4.76 7.36
C VAL A 21 3.86 -3.92 6.88
N TYR A 22 3.76 -2.60 7.00
CA TYR A 22 4.80 -1.67 6.53
C TYR A 22 6.09 -1.74 7.36
N GLU A 23 5.98 -2.05 8.65
CA GLU A 23 7.12 -2.29 9.54
C GLU A 23 7.96 -3.50 9.09
N LYS A 24 7.30 -4.60 8.69
CA LYS A 24 7.99 -5.81 8.18
C LYS A 24 8.78 -5.57 6.89
N ILE A 25 8.41 -4.55 6.12
CA ILE A 25 9.09 -4.16 4.88
C ILE A 25 9.96 -2.90 5.07
N GLU A 26 10.25 -2.54 6.32
CA GLU A 26 11.15 -1.46 6.73
C GLU A 26 10.73 -0.08 6.23
N VAL A 27 9.43 0.20 6.21
CA VAL A 27 8.87 1.50 5.87
C VAL A 27 8.13 2.07 7.08
N ALA A 28 8.62 3.21 7.58
CA ALA A 28 7.98 3.94 8.66
C ALA A 28 7.09 5.06 8.11
N PHE A 29 5.91 5.23 8.72
CA PHE A 29 5.07 6.40 8.47
C PHE A 29 5.39 7.53 9.45
N ARG A 30 5.40 8.77 8.95
CA ARG A 30 5.61 10.00 9.71
C ARG A 30 4.53 10.19 10.79
N ASP A 31 3.28 9.98 10.43
CA ASP A 31 2.11 10.21 11.27
C ASP A 31 0.93 9.33 10.82
N ASP A 32 -0.19 9.38 11.55
CA ASP A 32 -1.41 8.62 11.20
C ASP A 32 -2.08 9.13 9.92
N ALA A 33 -1.93 10.42 9.59
CA ALA A 33 -2.50 10.99 8.37
C ALA A 33 -1.80 10.42 7.13
N GLN A 34 -0.47 10.33 7.15
CA GLN A 34 0.30 9.69 6.09
C GLN A 34 -0.05 8.20 5.97
N ALA A 35 -0.15 7.48 7.10
CA ALA A 35 -0.54 6.08 7.05
C ALA A 35 -1.94 5.89 6.42
N ALA A 36 -2.88 6.78 6.72
CA ALA A 36 -4.22 6.77 6.11
C ALA A 36 -4.18 7.07 4.62
N GLU A 37 -3.38 8.05 4.19
CA GLU A 37 -3.19 8.39 2.76
C GLU A 37 -2.63 7.20 1.97
N ILE A 38 -1.57 6.56 2.46
CA ILE A 38 -0.96 5.41 1.78
C ILE A 38 -1.95 4.24 1.76
N LEU A 39 -2.71 4.01 2.84
CA LEU A 39 -3.75 2.98 2.88
C LEU A 39 -4.81 3.19 1.79
N GLU A 40 -5.21 4.43 1.55
CA GLU A 40 -6.15 4.78 0.47
C GLU A 40 -5.57 4.44 -0.91
N LEU A 41 -4.33 4.87 -1.19
CA LEU A 41 -3.66 4.57 -2.46
C LEU A 41 -3.48 3.06 -2.69
N VAL A 42 -3.11 2.32 -1.65
CA VAL A 42 -2.99 0.85 -1.69
C VAL A 42 -4.32 0.18 -2.00
N ARG A 43 -5.45 0.69 -1.46
CA ARG A 43 -6.79 0.18 -1.78
C ARG A 43 -7.13 0.39 -3.24
N TYR A 44 -6.84 1.56 -3.80
CA TYR A 44 -7.05 1.82 -5.23
C TYR A 44 -6.19 0.91 -6.12
N ALA A 45 -4.91 0.75 -5.78
CA ALA A 45 -3.99 -0.12 -6.51
C ALA A 45 -4.44 -1.60 -6.47
N ASN A 46 -4.93 -2.08 -5.33
CA ASN A 46 -5.49 -3.43 -5.20
C ASN A 46 -6.71 -3.65 -6.10
N VAL A 47 -7.60 -2.65 -6.24
CA VAL A 47 -8.76 -2.73 -7.15
C VAL A 47 -8.30 -2.80 -8.61
N HIS A 48 -7.28 -2.03 -8.98
CA HIS A 48 -6.74 -2.01 -10.35
C HIS A 48 -6.03 -3.30 -10.75
N ASN A 49 -5.19 -3.87 -9.87
CA ASN A 49 -4.32 -4.98 -10.22
C ASN A 49 -5.02 -6.36 -10.20
N GLN A 50 -6.24 -6.45 -9.64
CA GLN A 50 -7.00 -7.70 -9.42
C GLN A 50 -6.17 -8.82 -8.76
N LYS A 51 -5.07 -8.47 -8.10
CA LYS A 51 -4.09 -9.35 -7.47
C LYS A 51 -3.51 -8.64 -6.24
N PRO A 52 -3.07 -9.39 -5.20
CA PRO A 52 -2.33 -8.81 -4.09
C PRO A 52 -1.09 -8.06 -4.57
N LEU A 53 -0.86 -6.87 -4.02
CA LEU A 53 0.37 -6.10 -4.24
C LEU A 53 1.57 -6.82 -3.62
N VAL A 54 2.73 -6.66 -4.25
CA VAL A 54 4.03 -7.10 -3.72
C VAL A 54 4.71 -5.99 -2.91
N ASP A 55 5.67 -6.36 -2.07
CA ASP A 55 6.41 -5.43 -1.20
C ASP A 55 6.98 -4.22 -1.94
N ASP A 56 7.52 -4.44 -3.15
CA ASP A 56 8.09 -3.35 -3.96
C ASP A 56 7.02 -2.36 -4.45
N GLU A 57 5.81 -2.83 -4.74
CA GLU A 57 4.69 -1.97 -5.10
C GLU A 57 4.23 -1.15 -3.89
N LEU A 58 4.17 -1.76 -2.70
CA LEU A 58 3.83 -1.06 -1.45
C LEU A 58 4.89 0.00 -1.09
N LYS A 59 6.18 -0.37 -1.18
CA LYS A 59 7.30 0.56 -1.00
C LYS A 59 7.25 1.70 -2.00
N PHE A 60 6.92 1.42 -3.26
CA PHE A 60 6.77 2.44 -4.28
C PHE A 60 5.68 3.45 -3.92
N ILE A 61 4.50 2.95 -3.51
CA ILE A 61 3.36 3.80 -3.10
C ILE A 61 3.73 4.69 -1.91
N ALA A 62 4.36 4.12 -0.88
CA ALA A 62 4.73 4.90 0.31
C ALA A 62 5.85 5.91 0.06
N LYS A 63 6.82 5.58 -0.80
CA LYS A 63 7.94 6.50 -1.12
C LYS A 63 7.55 7.58 -2.13
N ASN A 64 6.58 7.30 -3.00
CA ASN A 64 6.18 8.19 -4.08
C ASN A 64 4.64 8.34 -4.18
N PRO A 65 3.96 8.79 -3.11
CA PRO A 65 2.50 8.85 -3.06
C PRO A 65 1.91 9.72 -4.17
N GLU A 66 2.57 10.83 -4.52
CA GLU A 66 2.14 11.71 -5.61
C GLU A 66 2.18 11.05 -6.99
N ILE A 67 3.20 10.21 -7.22
CA ILE A 67 3.34 9.46 -8.48
C ILE A 67 2.32 8.33 -8.51
N ALA A 68 2.21 7.58 -7.42
CA ALA A 68 1.21 6.53 -7.26
C ALA A 68 -0.21 7.07 -7.47
N ARG A 69 -0.53 8.23 -6.89
CA ARG A 69 -1.80 8.92 -7.08
C ARG A 69 -2.05 9.16 -8.56
N LYS A 70 -1.12 9.78 -9.30
CA LYS A 70 -1.28 10.02 -10.74
C LYS A 70 -1.45 8.74 -11.58
N LEU A 71 -0.79 7.65 -11.18
CA LEU A 71 -0.88 6.36 -11.85
C LEU A 71 -2.22 5.65 -11.57
N PHE A 72 -2.80 5.81 -10.38
CA PHE A 72 -4.02 5.13 -9.95
C PHE A 72 -5.27 6.00 -9.97
N THR A 73 -5.15 7.32 -10.10
CA THR A 73 -6.28 8.20 -10.35
C THR A 73 -6.76 8.00 -11.77
N MET A 74 -7.69 7.05 -11.94
CA MET A 74 -8.69 7.16 -12.98
C MET A 74 -9.49 8.42 -12.67
N THR A 75 -9.31 9.45 -13.48
CA THR A 75 -10.36 10.47 -13.58
C THR A 75 -11.59 9.69 -14.08
N PRO A 76 -12.73 9.72 -13.39
CA PRO A 76 -13.92 9.01 -13.86
C PRO A 76 -14.31 9.42 -15.28
#